data_AF-A0AB35VUB3-F1
#
_entry.id   AF-A0AB35VUB3-F1
#
_cell.length_a   1.000
_cell.length_b   1.000
_cell.length_c   1.000
_cell.angle_alpha   90.00
_cell.angle_beta   90.00
_cell.angle_gamma   90.00
#
_symmetry.space_group_name_H-M   'P 1'
#
loop_
_entity.id
_entity.type
_entity.pdbx_description
1 polymer ?
#
loop_
_entity_poly.entity_id
_entity_poly.type
_entity_poly.pdbx_seq_one_letter_code
_entity_poly.pdbx_strand_id
1 'polypeptide(L)'
;MKVLRVLVTTTALLAAGAAMADEAVVHDSYAFDKNQLIPVGARAEVGTTGYGGALLWQANPYVGLALGYNGGDISWSDDLSINGTKYDMDMDNKLAYLNAEIRPWGASTNRWAQGVYIAAGAAYVDSQYDLTKKVGTNASVEIDGNRFNGGANGVNIAGNLKYDNDIAPYVGFGFAPKINKNWGVFGEVGAYYTGNPKVTLASNNDALIGSDGRTLGKTLDDQENKIRNDDKYKWLPVGKVGVNFFW
;
A
#
# COMPACT_ATOMS: atom_id res chain seq x y z
N MET A 1 -13.99 38.01 -5.26
CA MET A 1 -14.32 36.57 -5.26
C MET A 1 -13.83 35.98 -6.57
N LYS A 2 -12.67 35.29 -6.56
CA LYS A 2 -12.09 34.67 -7.77
C LYS A 2 -12.38 33.18 -7.74
N VAL A 3 -13.18 32.73 -8.71
CA VAL A 3 -13.49 31.31 -8.96
C VAL A 3 -12.31 30.73 -9.73
N LEU A 4 -11.54 29.84 -9.10
CA LEU A 4 -10.51 29.07 -9.76
C LEU A 4 -11.16 27.79 -10.32
N ARG A 5 -11.39 27.75 -11.64
CA ARG A 5 -11.77 26.53 -12.34
C ARG A 5 -10.50 25.71 -12.55
N VAL A 6 -10.39 24.59 -11.85
CA VAL A 6 -9.34 23.59 -12.13
C VAL A 6 -9.82 22.72 -13.28
N LEU A 7 -9.23 22.93 -14.46
CA LEU A 7 -9.36 22.05 -15.61
C LEU A 7 -8.25 21.00 -15.47
N VAL A 8 -8.59 19.76 -15.11
CA VAL A 8 -7.63 18.64 -15.12
C VAL A 8 -7.60 18.10 -16.55
N THR A 9 -6.57 18.49 -17.30
CA THR A 9 -6.29 17.96 -18.63
C THR A 9 -5.54 16.64 -18.48
N THR A 10 -6.24 15.52 -18.63
CA THR A 10 -5.66 14.17 -18.69
C THR A 10 -5.01 13.96 -20.06
N THR A 11 -3.73 14.30 -20.17
CA THR A 11 -2.90 13.94 -21.32
C THR A 11 -1.59 13.32 -20.84
N ALA A 12 -1.62 12.01 -20.61
CA ALA A 12 -0.45 11.12 -20.66
C ALA A 12 -0.91 9.66 -20.59
N LEU A 13 -1.23 9.06 -21.74
CA LEU A 13 -1.38 7.61 -21.89
C LEU A 13 -0.81 7.23 -23.27
N LEU A 14 0.51 7.30 -23.41
CA LEU A 14 1.26 6.74 -24.53
C LEU A 14 2.65 6.35 -24.05
N ALA A 15 2.86 5.05 -23.78
CA ALA A 15 4.12 4.31 -23.99
C ALA A 15 4.06 2.94 -23.30
N ALA A 16 3.33 1.98 -23.87
CA ALA A 16 3.54 0.56 -23.57
C ALA A 16 3.14 -0.26 -24.81
N GLY A 17 4.01 -0.24 -25.82
CA GLY A 17 3.75 -0.93 -27.07
C GLY A 17 4.83 -0.66 -28.12
N ALA A 18 6.10 -0.84 -27.77
CA ALA A 18 7.18 -0.86 -28.75
C ALA A 18 8.21 -1.92 -28.36
N ALA A 19 7.90 -3.17 -28.69
CA ALA A 19 8.88 -4.24 -28.80
C ALA A 19 8.62 -4.98 -30.11
N MET A 20 9.26 -4.46 -31.16
CA MET A 20 9.74 -5.09 -32.39
C MET A 20 9.20 -6.50 -32.73
N ALA A 21 8.37 -6.58 -33.77
CA ALA A 21 8.38 -7.69 -34.72
C ALA A 21 8.04 -7.14 -36.12
N ASP A 22 8.81 -7.64 -37.08
CA ASP A 22 9.01 -7.20 -38.46
C ASP A 22 7.74 -7.28 -39.34
N GLU A 23 7.80 -6.58 -40.47
CA GLU A 23 6.72 -6.26 -41.41
C GLU A 23 5.71 -7.38 -41.76
N ALA A 24 4.43 -7.08 -41.56
CA ALA A 24 3.36 -7.49 -42.47
C ALA A 24 2.22 -6.45 -42.42
N VAL A 25 2.07 -5.71 -43.51
CA VAL A 25 0.96 -4.80 -43.75
C VAL A 25 -0.36 -5.57 -43.72
N VAL A 26 -1.12 -5.40 -42.64
CA VAL A 26 -2.57 -5.65 -42.62
C VAL A 26 -3.24 -4.35 -42.16
N HIS A 27 -3.66 -3.57 -43.14
CA HIS A 27 -4.68 -2.56 -42.94
C HIS A 27 -6.00 -3.29 -42.69
N ASP A 28 -6.44 -3.37 -41.42
CA ASP A 28 -7.85 -3.19 -41.07
C ASP A 28 -8.04 -3.06 -39.54
N SER A 29 -8.60 -1.92 -39.14
CA SER A 29 -9.36 -1.73 -37.89
C SER A 29 -8.66 -1.91 -36.51
N TYR A 30 -7.62 -1.12 -36.22
CA TYR A 30 -7.37 -0.65 -34.83
C TYR A 30 -8.31 0.50 -34.47
N ALA A 31 -9.61 0.34 -34.72
CA ALA A 31 -10.58 1.27 -34.20
C ALA A 31 -10.63 1.06 -32.69
N PHE A 32 -9.92 1.91 -31.94
CA PHE A 32 -10.11 2.05 -30.50
C PHE A 32 -11.60 2.29 -30.26
N ASP A 33 -12.32 1.27 -29.80
CA ASP A 33 -13.72 1.40 -29.47
C ASP A 33 -13.81 2.37 -28.29
N LYS A 34 -14.46 3.52 -28.50
CA LYS A 34 -14.66 4.53 -27.46
C LYS A 34 -15.34 3.96 -26.21
N ASN A 35 -16.10 2.86 -26.33
CA ASN A 35 -16.71 2.18 -25.19
C ASN A 35 -15.69 1.54 -24.24
N GLN A 36 -14.46 1.25 -24.68
CA GLN A 36 -13.39 0.77 -23.79
C GLN A 36 -12.86 1.85 -22.83
N LEU A 37 -13.18 3.13 -23.07
CA LEU A 37 -12.80 4.24 -22.19
C LEU A 37 -13.81 4.47 -21.06
N ILE A 38 -14.99 3.83 -21.10
CA ILE A 38 -16.04 4.01 -20.09
C ILE A 38 -15.79 3.05 -18.92
N PRO A 39 -15.67 3.55 -17.68
CA PRO A 39 -15.55 2.68 -16.52
C PRO A 39 -16.84 1.87 -16.33
N VAL A 40 -16.68 0.59 -16.00
CA VAL A 40 -17.76 -0.36 -15.69
C VAL A 40 -18.22 -0.27 -14.23
N GLY A 41 -17.52 0.52 -13.42
CA GLY A 41 -17.74 0.57 -11.99
C GLY A 41 -16.77 1.47 -11.24
N ALA A 42 -16.99 1.51 -9.94
CA ALA A 42 -16.10 2.12 -8.97
C ALA A 42 -16.05 1.25 -7.71
N ARG A 43 -15.03 1.46 -6.87
CA ARG A 43 -14.93 0.80 -5.56
C ARG A 43 -14.58 1.80 -4.47
N ALA A 44 -15.05 1.51 -3.26
CA ALA A 44 -14.60 2.15 -2.04
C ALA A 44 -13.75 1.15 -1.25
N GLU A 45 -12.63 1.59 -0.70
CA GLU A 45 -11.66 0.71 -0.03
C GLU A 45 -11.04 1.34 1.21
N VAL A 46 -10.61 0.48 2.13
CA VAL A 46 -9.87 0.83 3.35
C VAL A 46 -8.80 -0.22 3.61
N GLY A 47 -7.64 0.20 4.10
CA GLY A 47 -6.52 -0.69 4.35
C GLY A 47 -5.34 -0.03 5.06
N THR A 48 -4.20 -0.70 5.00
CA THR A 48 -2.95 -0.26 5.65
C THR A 48 -2.34 1.01 5.04
N THR A 49 -2.83 1.44 3.87
CA THR A 49 -2.42 2.67 3.17
C THR A 49 -3.50 3.75 3.20
N GLY A 50 -4.46 3.64 4.13
CA GLY A 50 -5.54 4.59 4.30
C GLY A 50 -6.86 4.13 3.68
N TYR A 51 -7.73 5.09 3.37
CA TYR A 51 -9.02 4.85 2.72
C TYR A 51 -9.11 5.62 1.40
N GLY A 52 -10.04 5.20 0.55
CA GLY A 52 -10.27 5.84 -0.73
C GLY A 52 -11.10 4.99 -1.67
N GLY A 53 -10.68 4.92 -2.93
CA GLY A 53 -11.42 4.21 -3.95
C GLY A 53 -10.75 4.21 -5.32
N ALA A 54 -11.36 3.51 -6.27
CA ALA A 54 -10.90 3.44 -7.64
C ALA A 54 -12.04 3.42 -8.65
N LEU A 55 -11.77 3.92 -9.85
CA LEU A 55 -12.56 3.66 -11.04
C LEU A 55 -12.08 2.35 -11.68
N LEU A 56 -13.03 1.58 -12.21
CA LEU A 56 -12.80 0.24 -12.74
C LEU A 56 -13.17 0.18 -14.23
N TRP A 57 -12.28 -0.38 -15.05
CA TRP A 57 -12.54 -0.73 -16.45
C TRP A 57 -12.37 -2.23 -16.64
N GLN A 58 -13.12 -2.80 -17.58
CA GLN A 58 -13.01 -4.21 -17.94
C GLN A 58 -12.91 -4.34 -19.45
N ALA A 59 -11.77 -4.78 -19.96
CA ALA A 59 -11.58 -4.97 -21.40
C ALA A 59 -12.21 -6.30 -21.87
N ASN A 60 -12.04 -7.35 -21.08
CA ASN A 60 -12.62 -8.69 -21.30
C ASN A 60 -12.70 -9.43 -19.95
N PRO A 61 -13.29 -10.63 -19.84
CA PRO A 61 -13.44 -11.33 -18.55
C PRO A 61 -12.12 -11.54 -17.78
N TYR A 62 -10.98 -11.58 -18.45
CA TYR A 62 -9.67 -11.88 -17.89
C TYR A 62 -8.86 -10.64 -17.51
N VAL A 63 -9.12 -9.48 -18.11
CA VAL A 63 -8.31 -8.27 -17.94
C VAL A 63 -9.19 -7.06 -17.60
N GLY A 64 -8.93 -6.48 -16.44
CA GLY A 64 -9.49 -5.21 -15.97
C GLY A 64 -8.39 -4.21 -15.60
N LEU A 65 -8.80 -2.98 -15.30
CA LEU A 65 -7.93 -1.89 -14.90
C LEU A 65 -8.57 -1.14 -13.74
N ALA A 66 -7.78 -0.79 -12.72
CA ALA A 66 -8.18 0.01 -11.59
C ALA A 66 -7.28 1.25 -11.48
N LEU A 67 -7.88 2.44 -11.57
CA LEU A 67 -7.23 3.72 -11.28
C LEU A 67 -7.80 4.27 -9.99
N GLY A 68 -6.98 4.36 -8.95
CA GLY A 68 -7.45 4.71 -7.62
C GLY A 68 -6.54 5.64 -6.84
N TYR A 69 -7.08 6.06 -5.70
CA TYR A 69 -6.40 6.88 -4.72
C TYR A 69 -6.71 6.34 -3.32
N ASN A 70 -5.66 6.17 -2.52
CA ASN A 70 -5.73 5.87 -1.10
C ASN A 70 -5.00 6.97 -0.33
N GLY A 71 -5.61 7.44 0.74
CA GLY A 71 -4.98 8.44 1.57
C GLY A 71 -5.71 8.66 2.88
N GLY A 72 -5.47 9.85 3.42
CA GLY A 72 -6.07 10.30 4.66
C GLY A 72 -5.12 10.20 5.84
N ASP A 73 -5.45 10.99 6.85
CA ASP A 73 -4.83 10.97 8.17
C ASP A 73 -5.60 9.98 9.05
N ILE A 74 -4.92 8.92 9.49
CA ILE A 74 -5.49 7.92 10.38
C ILE A 74 -4.58 7.77 11.59
N SER A 75 -5.12 8.13 12.75
CA SER A 75 -4.52 7.82 14.04
C SER A 75 -5.09 6.51 14.58
N TRP A 76 -4.24 5.49 14.66
CA TRP A 76 -4.47 4.27 15.42
C TRP A 76 -3.87 4.45 16.81
N SER A 77 -4.53 5.27 17.61
CA SER A 77 -4.23 5.51 19.02
C SER A 77 -5.36 4.94 19.87
N ASP A 78 -5.40 3.61 19.97
CA ASP A 78 -6.26 2.94 20.94
C ASP A 78 -5.40 2.43 22.10
N ASP A 79 -6.03 2.10 23.24
CA ASP A 79 -5.39 1.47 24.41
C ASP A 79 -4.90 0.02 24.11
N LEU A 80 -4.40 -0.21 22.89
CA LEU A 80 -3.80 -1.44 22.40
C LEU A 80 -2.53 -1.73 23.19
N SER A 81 -2.73 -2.43 24.31
CA SER A 81 -1.68 -2.92 25.20
C SER A 81 -1.45 -4.40 24.94
N ILE A 82 -0.24 -4.73 24.50
CA ILE A 82 0.20 -6.11 24.30
C ILE A 82 1.40 -6.34 25.21
N ASN A 83 1.26 -7.28 26.17
CA ASN A 83 2.30 -7.61 27.16
C ASN A 83 2.86 -6.38 27.91
N GLY A 84 1.97 -5.45 28.28
CA GLY A 84 2.34 -4.22 29.00
C GLY A 84 3.03 -3.15 28.14
N THR A 85 3.04 -3.32 26.81
CA THR A 85 3.53 -2.32 25.86
C THR A 85 2.36 -1.74 25.06
N LYS A 86 2.19 -0.43 25.07
CA LYS A 86 1.20 0.27 24.23
C LYS A 86 1.80 0.67 22.89
N TYR A 87 0.96 0.69 21.86
CA TYR A 87 1.34 1.04 20.50
C TYR A 87 0.41 2.12 19.97
N ASP A 88 0.98 3.23 19.54
CA ASP A 88 0.28 4.27 18.79
C ASP A 88 0.88 4.34 17.38
N MET A 89 0.03 4.49 16.37
CA MET A 89 0.46 4.63 14.98
C MET A 89 -0.37 5.68 14.26
N ASP A 90 0.27 6.76 13.84
CA ASP A 90 -0.32 7.79 12.99
C ASP A 90 0.16 7.60 11.55
N MET A 91 -0.76 7.77 10.60
CA MET A 91 -0.48 7.60 9.17
C MET A 91 -0.99 8.81 8.39
N ASP A 92 -0.13 9.44 7.58
CA ASP A 92 -0.55 10.40 6.53
C ASP A 92 -0.19 9.79 5.17
N ASN A 93 -1.21 9.34 4.44
CA ASN A 93 -1.03 8.67 3.16
C ASN A 93 -1.53 9.56 2.00
N LYS A 94 -0.75 9.61 0.92
CA LYS A 94 -1.12 10.17 -0.38
C LYS A 94 -0.62 9.24 -1.47
N LEU A 95 -1.47 8.31 -1.90
CA LEU A 95 -1.11 7.26 -2.84
C LEU A 95 -2.10 7.23 -4.00
N ALA A 96 -1.62 7.40 -5.23
CA ALA A 96 -2.42 7.26 -6.44
C ALA A 96 -1.87 6.09 -7.28
N TYR A 97 -2.72 5.15 -7.67
CA TYR A 97 -2.28 3.91 -8.32
C TYR A 97 -3.04 3.61 -9.60
N LEU A 98 -2.36 2.93 -10.51
CA LEU A 98 -2.93 2.35 -11.72
C LEU A 98 -2.49 0.89 -11.86
N ASN A 99 -3.45 -0.03 -11.73
CA ASN A 99 -3.19 -1.47 -11.73
C ASN A 99 -4.01 -2.18 -12.80
N ALA A 100 -3.38 -3.10 -13.54
CA ALA A 100 -4.08 -4.12 -14.29
C ALA A 100 -4.50 -5.26 -13.35
N GLU A 101 -5.75 -5.72 -13.47
CA GLU A 101 -6.28 -6.88 -12.77
C GLU A 101 -6.43 -8.05 -13.74
N ILE A 102 -5.63 -9.10 -13.53
CA ILE A 102 -5.62 -10.31 -14.36
C ILE A 102 -6.37 -11.42 -13.62
N ARG A 103 -7.47 -11.90 -14.19
CA ARG A 103 -8.34 -12.95 -13.63
C ARG A 103 -8.13 -14.25 -14.41
N PRO A 104 -7.32 -15.20 -13.92
CA PRO A 104 -7.06 -16.45 -14.65
C PRO A 104 -8.34 -17.23 -14.98
N TRP A 105 -9.34 -17.15 -14.11
CA TRP A 105 -10.65 -17.79 -14.27
C TRP A 105 -11.78 -16.78 -14.54
N GLY A 106 -11.47 -15.68 -15.24
CA GLY A 106 -12.39 -14.58 -15.51
C GLY A 106 -13.72 -14.97 -16.17
N ALA A 107 -13.71 -16.01 -17.01
CA ALA A 107 -14.91 -16.53 -17.67
C ALA A 107 -15.68 -17.61 -16.87
N SER A 108 -15.20 -17.97 -15.67
CA SER A 108 -15.85 -19.00 -14.85
C SER A 108 -17.20 -18.53 -14.32
N THR A 109 -18.19 -19.42 -14.35
CA THR A 109 -19.50 -19.19 -13.70
C THR A 109 -19.43 -19.34 -12.18
N ASN A 110 -18.37 -19.97 -11.65
CA ASN A 110 -18.12 -20.03 -10.23
C ASN A 110 -17.54 -18.69 -9.74
N ARG A 111 -18.34 -17.93 -8.99
CA ARG A 111 -17.99 -16.61 -8.45
C ARG A 111 -16.72 -16.60 -7.59
N TRP A 112 -16.37 -17.72 -6.97
CA TRP A 112 -15.13 -17.85 -6.19
C TRP A 112 -13.92 -17.95 -7.11
N ALA A 113 -14.00 -18.74 -8.19
CA ALA A 113 -12.91 -18.82 -9.18
C ALA A 113 -12.76 -17.49 -9.95
N GLN A 114 -13.88 -16.91 -10.42
CA GLN A 114 -13.90 -15.63 -11.14
C GLN A 114 -13.39 -14.46 -10.30
N GLY A 115 -13.58 -14.54 -8.98
CA GLY A 115 -13.16 -13.51 -8.04
C GLY A 115 -11.65 -13.38 -7.89
N VAL A 116 -10.86 -14.43 -8.16
CA VAL A 116 -9.40 -14.40 -7.98
C VAL A 116 -8.73 -13.58 -9.07
N TYR A 117 -7.82 -12.69 -8.68
CA TYR A 117 -7.00 -11.91 -9.61
C TYR A 117 -5.60 -11.64 -9.09
N ILE A 118 -4.71 -11.34 -10.03
CA ILE A 118 -3.38 -10.78 -9.81
C ILE A 118 -3.46 -9.30 -10.20
N ALA A 119 -2.97 -8.43 -9.33
CA ALA A 119 -2.81 -7.02 -9.61
C ALA A 119 -1.35 -6.71 -9.95
N ALA A 120 -1.12 -6.00 -11.04
CA ALA A 120 0.20 -5.52 -11.42
C ALA A 120 0.11 -4.11 -11.97
N GLY A 121 0.99 -3.21 -11.55
CA GLY A 121 0.89 -1.80 -11.93
C GLY A 121 1.95 -0.93 -11.30
N ALA A 122 1.63 0.34 -11.11
CA ALA A 122 2.48 1.28 -10.42
C ALA A 122 1.66 2.33 -9.66
N ALA A 123 2.31 2.99 -8.71
CA ALA A 123 1.71 4.09 -7.96
C ALA A 123 2.68 5.24 -7.73
N TYR A 124 2.13 6.44 -7.66
CA TYR A 124 2.73 7.53 -6.90
C TYR A 124 2.52 7.25 -5.41
N VAL A 125 3.59 7.32 -4.62
CA VAL A 125 3.58 7.03 -3.17
C VAL A 125 4.22 8.19 -2.43
N ASP A 126 3.44 8.90 -1.62
CA ASP A 126 3.93 9.80 -0.57
C ASP A 126 3.19 9.44 0.72
N SER A 127 3.82 8.61 1.54
CA SER A 127 3.23 8.04 2.76
C SER A 127 4.18 8.23 3.93
N GLN A 128 3.64 8.73 5.04
CA GLN A 128 4.35 8.91 6.29
C GLN A 128 3.69 8.10 7.40
N TYR A 129 4.51 7.48 8.23
CA TYR A 129 4.11 6.68 9.37
C TYR A 129 4.88 7.13 10.61
N ASP A 130 4.15 7.50 11.65
CA ASP A 130 4.68 7.84 12.96
C ASP A 130 4.23 6.77 13.95
N LEU A 131 5.20 6.03 14.50
CA LEU A 131 4.97 4.93 15.43
C LEU A 131 5.52 5.30 16.79
N THR A 132 4.72 5.13 17.84
CA THR A 132 5.19 5.24 19.22
C THR A 132 4.92 3.94 19.95
N LYS A 133 5.98 3.34 20.48
CA LYS A 133 5.92 2.16 21.34
C LYS A 133 6.23 2.58 22.78
N LYS A 134 5.25 2.43 23.68
CA LYS A 134 5.37 2.77 25.10
C LYS A 134 5.48 1.48 25.91
N VAL A 135 6.71 1.06 26.18
CA VAL A 135 7.02 -0.13 26.98
C VAL A 135 6.77 0.19 28.44
N GLY A 136 5.83 -0.49 29.07
CA GLY A 136 5.44 -0.24 30.46
C GLY A 136 6.47 -0.71 31.49
N THR A 137 6.14 -0.46 32.76
CA THR A 137 6.95 -0.87 33.92
C THR A 137 7.19 -2.38 33.92
N ASN A 138 8.45 -2.78 34.02
CA ASN A 138 8.92 -4.17 33.98
C ASN A 138 8.55 -4.96 32.71
N ALA A 139 7.91 -4.34 31.72
CA ALA A 139 7.61 -4.96 30.44
C ALA A 139 8.91 -5.10 29.62
N SER A 140 8.89 -5.99 28.63
CA SER A 140 10.05 -6.25 27.79
C SER A 140 9.73 -6.02 26.32
N VAL A 141 10.71 -5.51 25.59
CA VAL A 141 10.68 -5.32 24.14
C VAL A 141 11.93 -5.93 23.53
N GLU A 142 11.78 -6.49 22.33
CA GLU A 142 12.90 -6.96 21.53
C GLU A 142 13.02 -6.11 20.27
N ILE A 143 14.24 -5.64 20.00
CA ILE A 143 14.59 -4.84 18.83
C ILE A 143 15.91 -5.37 18.31
N ASP A 144 15.97 -5.71 17.02
CA ASP A 144 17.16 -6.25 16.39
C ASP A 144 17.78 -7.45 17.14
N GLY A 145 16.94 -8.35 17.66
CA GLY A 145 17.35 -9.50 18.46
C GLY A 145 17.85 -9.17 19.87
N ASN A 146 17.87 -7.88 20.25
CA ASN A 146 18.28 -7.42 21.58
C ASN A 146 17.06 -7.14 22.46
N ARG A 147 17.03 -7.73 23.66
CA ARG A 147 15.92 -7.60 24.59
C ARG A 147 16.19 -6.54 25.65
N PHE A 148 15.25 -5.61 25.81
CA PHE A 148 15.27 -4.55 26.82
C PHE A 148 14.13 -4.73 27.82
N ASN A 149 14.31 -4.21 29.03
CA ASN A 149 13.27 -4.11 30.03
C ASN A 149 12.99 -2.63 30.33
N GLY A 150 11.72 -2.23 30.40
CA GLY A 150 11.32 -0.86 30.70
C GLY A 150 11.66 -0.39 32.12
N GLY A 151 12.07 -1.29 33.02
CA GLY A 151 12.42 -0.97 34.40
C GLY A 151 11.24 -0.37 35.17
N ALA A 152 11.53 0.44 36.19
CA ALA A 152 10.49 1.04 37.03
C ALA A 152 9.59 2.05 36.27
N ASN A 153 10.17 2.77 35.30
CA ASN A 153 9.53 3.94 34.69
C ASN A 153 9.00 3.68 33.27
N GLY A 154 9.26 2.52 32.69
CA GLY A 154 9.00 2.24 31.28
C GLY A 154 10.00 2.93 30.34
N VAL A 155 9.83 2.72 29.04
CA VAL A 155 10.60 3.38 27.98
C VAL A 155 9.71 3.62 26.76
N ASN A 156 9.85 4.80 26.15
CA ASN A 156 9.13 5.15 24.92
C ASN A 156 10.11 5.13 23.75
N ILE A 157 9.74 4.44 22.68
CA ILE A 157 10.49 4.35 21.43
C ILE A 157 9.61 4.93 20.33
N ALA A 158 10.10 5.97 19.65
CA ALA A 158 9.44 6.60 18.52
C ALA A 158 10.13 6.20 17.21
N GLY A 159 9.35 6.08 16.15
CA GLY A 159 9.84 5.82 14.80
C GLY A 159 9.05 6.61 13.77
N ASN A 160 9.75 7.37 12.94
CA ASN A 160 9.18 8.05 11.77
C ASN A 160 9.67 7.33 10.51
N LEU A 161 8.76 6.92 9.63
CA LEU A 161 9.06 6.33 8.33
C LEU A 161 8.36 7.12 7.24
N LYS A 162 9.11 7.63 6.27
CA LYS A 162 8.56 8.30 5.08
C LYS A 162 8.96 7.54 3.82
N TYR A 163 7.94 7.09 3.10
CA TYR A 163 8.04 6.51 1.76
C TYR A 163 7.67 7.58 0.73
N ASP A 164 8.54 7.76 -0.25
CA ASP A 164 8.41 8.80 -1.27
C ASP A 164 8.94 8.23 -2.60
N ASN A 165 8.04 8.01 -3.56
CA ASN A 165 8.38 7.47 -4.87
C ASN A 165 7.34 7.87 -5.91
N ASP A 166 7.79 8.54 -6.97
CA ASP A 166 6.90 9.03 -8.03
C ASP A 166 6.23 7.89 -8.82
N ILE A 167 6.92 6.77 -9.00
CA ILE A 167 6.46 5.60 -9.77
C ILE A 167 7.00 4.31 -9.13
N ALA A 168 6.34 3.85 -8.07
CA ALA A 168 6.64 2.59 -7.40
C ALA A 168 5.92 1.41 -8.09
N PRO A 169 6.64 0.41 -8.62
CA PRO A 169 6.03 -0.81 -9.15
C PRO A 169 5.19 -1.53 -8.09
N TYR A 170 4.08 -2.13 -8.49
CA TYR A 170 3.16 -2.84 -7.61
C TYR A 170 2.91 -4.26 -8.10
N VAL A 171 2.85 -5.18 -7.14
CA VAL A 171 2.30 -6.52 -7.35
C VAL A 171 1.38 -6.88 -6.18
N GLY A 172 0.25 -7.49 -6.49
CA GLY A 172 -0.71 -7.93 -5.50
C GLY A 172 -1.53 -9.13 -5.95
N PHE A 173 -2.21 -9.74 -4.99
CA PHE A 173 -3.17 -10.81 -5.18
C PHE A 173 -4.46 -10.41 -4.50
N GLY A 174 -5.56 -10.59 -5.20
CA GLY A 174 -6.86 -10.20 -4.69
C GLY A 174 -7.94 -11.22 -4.96
N PHE A 175 -9.01 -11.05 -4.21
CA PHE A 175 -10.19 -11.87 -4.26
C PHE A 175 -11.43 -10.97 -4.21
N ALA A 176 -12.15 -10.89 -5.33
CA ALA A 176 -13.27 -9.97 -5.56
C ALA A 176 -14.53 -10.69 -6.08
N PRO A 177 -15.20 -11.53 -5.26
CA PRO A 177 -16.40 -12.23 -5.69
C PRO A 177 -17.58 -11.26 -5.86
N LYS A 178 -18.17 -11.22 -7.06
CA LYS A 178 -19.42 -10.46 -7.30
C LYS A 178 -20.58 -11.08 -6.53
N ILE A 179 -21.37 -10.28 -5.83
CA ILE A 179 -22.58 -10.72 -5.09
C ILE A 179 -23.78 -10.75 -6.01
N ASN A 180 -23.93 -9.74 -6.84
CA ASN A 180 -24.83 -9.73 -7.97
C ASN A 180 -24.19 -8.92 -9.11
N LYS A 181 -24.98 -8.56 -10.13
CA LYS A 181 -24.48 -7.79 -11.28
C LYS A 181 -24.05 -6.35 -10.93
N ASN A 182 -24.51 -5.82 -9.79
CA ASN A 182 -24.38 -4.42 -9.43
C ASN A 182 -23.36 -4.17 -8.32
N TRP A 183 -23.04 -5.17 -7.50
CA TRP A 183 -22.04 -4.99 -6.46
C TRP A 183 -21.35 -6.29 -6.02
N GLY A 184 -20.21 -6.14 -5.37
CA GLY A 184 -19.45 -7.21 -4.73
C GLY A 184 -18.51 -6.66 -3.68
N VAL A 185 -17.79 -7.55 -3.00
CA VAL A 185 -16.74 -7.19 -2.05
C VAL A 185 -15.40 -7.63 -2.58
N PHE A 186 -14.31 -7.07 -2.04
CA PHE A 186 -12.98 -7.57 -2.32
C PHE A 186 -12.03 -7.46 -1.13
N GLY A 187 -11.00 -8.28 -1.18
CA GLY A 187 -9.75 -8.09 -0.43
C GLY A 187 -8.56 -8.19 -1.37
N GLU A 188 -7.51 -7.42 -1.11
CA GLU A 188 -6.26 -7.43 -1.86
C GLU A 188 -5.08 -7.31 -0.89
N VAL A 189 -4.05 -8.12 -1.12
CA VAL A 189 -2.75 -8.02 -0.45
C VAL A 189 -1.66 -7.89 -1.50
N GLY A 190 -0.67 -7.05 -1.24
CA GLY A 190 0.40 -6.78 -2.20
C GLY A 190 1.53 -5.99 -1.59
N ALA A 191 2.43 -5.52 -2.44
CA ALA A 191 3.51 -4.64 -2.04
C ALA A 191 3.93 -3.70 -3.17
N TYR A 192 4.27 -2.46 -2.79
CA TYR A 192 4.93 -1.51 -3.67
C TYR A 192 6.45 -1.62 -3.50
N TYR A 193 7.19 -1.63 -4.60
CA TYR A 193 8.64 -1.49 -4.58
C TYR A 193 8.99 0.00 -4.54
N THR A 194 9.04 0.58 -3.35
CA THR A 194 9.27 2.01 -3.12
C THR A 194 10.74 2.36 -3.01
N GLY A 195 11.61 1.38 -2.74
CA GLY A 195 12.92 1.64 -2.16
C GLY A 195 12.81 1.83 -0.64
N ASN A 196 13.97 1.94 0.03
CA ASN A 196 14.03 2.08 1.48
C ASN A 196 13.43 3.44 1.91
N PRO A 197 12.65 3.47 3.00
CA PRO A 197 12.10 4.73 3.51
C PRO A 197 13.19 5.60 4.12
N LYS A 198 12.92 6.91 4.17
CA LYS A 198 13.60 7.77 5.15
C LYS A 198 13.08 7.36 6.52
N VAL A 199 13.99 7.05 7.43
CA VAL A 199 13.67 6.53 8.75
C VAL A 199 14.43 7.28 9.82
N THR A 200 13.76 7.54 10.95
CA THR A 200 14.36 8.05 12.18
C THR A 200 13.77 7.29 13.35
N LEU A 201 14.63 6.70 14.17
CA LEU A 201 14.25 6.01 15.41
C LEU A 201 14.84 6.77 16.61
N ALA A 202 14.07 6.88 17.70
CA ALA A 202 14.52 7.54 18.92
C ALA A 202 13.90 6.90 20.15
N SER A 203 14.56 7.04 21.30
CA SER A 203 14.01 6.67 22.60
C SER A 203 14.14 7.80 23.60
N ASN A 204 13.28 7.82 24.61
CA ASN A 204 13.43 8.73 25.75
C ASN A 204 14.48 8.24 26.77
N ASN A 205 15.07 7.06 26.56
CA ASN A 205 16.15 6.51 27.38
C ASN A 205 17.06 5.58 26.57
N ASP A 206 18.02 6.16 25.86
CA ASP A 206 18.96 5.42 25.01
C ASP A 206 19.98 4.58 25.77
N ALA A 207 20.21 4.87 27.06
CA ALA A 207 21.25 4.25 27.86
C ALA A 207 20.87 2.86 28.41
N LEU A 208 19.63 2.41 28.20
CA LEU A 208 19.20 1.06 28.61
C LEU A 208 20.08 -0.01 27.98
N ILE A 209 20.57 -0.94 28.78
CA ILE A 209 21.42 -2.04 28.30
C ILE A 209 20.54 -3.25 28.00
N GLY A 210 20.64 -3.75 26.77
CA GLY A 210 19.92 -4.93 26.34
C GLY A 210 20.64 -6.22 26.70
N SER A 211 19.97 -7.36 26.46
CA SER A 211 20.49 -8.70 26.72
C SER A 211 21.81 -9.04 26.02
N ASP A 212 22.11 -8.39 24.89
CA ASP A 212 23.37 -8.60 24.14
C ASP A 212 24.50 -7.62 24.49
N GLY A 213 24.27 -6.72 25.45
CA GLY A 213 25.23 -5.71 25.90
C GLY A 213 25.21 -4.38 25.15
N ARG A 214 24.51 -4.27 24.00
CA ARG A 214 24.31 -2.98 23.31
C ARG A 214 23.33 -2.09 24.11
N THR A 215 23.55 -0.78 24.01
CA THR A 215 22.59 0.21 24.50
C THR A 215 21.37 0.28 23.57
N LEU A 216 20.23 0.75 24.08
CA LEU A 216 19.02 0.94 23.27
C LEU A 216 19.27 1.91 22.13
N GLY A 217 19.97 3.03 22.37
CA GLY A 217 20.34 3.97 21.31
C GLY A 217 21.13 3.30 20.19
N LYS A 218 22.15 2.49 20.53
CA LYS A 218 22.95 1.77 19.52
C LYS A 218 22.11 0.72 18.77
N THR A 219 21.21 0.03 19.46
CA THR A 219 20.29 -0.92 18.82
C THR A 219 19.29 -0.22 17.89
N LEU A 220 18.81 0.98 18.24
CA LEU A 220 17.96 1.79 17.37
C LEU A 220 18.75 2.27 16.14
N ASP A 221 19.99 2.73 16.29
CA ASP A 221 20.85 3.09 15.16
C ASP A 221 21.08 1.91 14.20
N ASP A 222 21.34 0.71 14.75
CA ASP A 222 21.52 -0.50 13.95
C ASP A 222 20.24 -0.87 13.19
N GLN A 223 19.09 -0.77 13.85
CA GLN A 223 17.80 -1.04 13.25
C GLN A 223 17.43 0.02 12.19
N GLU A 224 17.73 1.30 12.44
CA GLU A 224 17.55 2.39 11.50
C GLU A 224 18.38 2.16 10.23
N ASN A 225 19.64 1.76 10.39
CA ASN A 225 20.52 1.42 9.28
C ASN A 225 19.99 0.23 8.47
N LYS A 226 19.44 -0.81 9.11
CA LYS A 226 18.79 -1.93 8.41
C LYS A 226 17.58 -1.46 7.62
N ILE A 227 16.71 -0.65 8.22
CA ILE A 227 15.53 -0.10 7.54
C ILE A 227 15.93 0.76 6.32
N ARG A 228 17.01 1.53 6.45
CA ARG A 228 17.50 2.42 5.40
C ARG A 228 18.21 1.69 4.24
N ASN A 229 18.76 0.50 4.47
CA ASN A 229 19.66 -0.13 3.48
C ASN A 229 19.28 -1.55 3.05
N ASP A 230 18.60 -2.34 3.87
CA ASP A 230 18.32 -3.75 3.55
C ASP A 230 17.22 -3.87 2.49
N ASP A 231 17.37 -4.85 1.58
CA ASP A 231 16.41 -5.10 0.50
C ASP A 231 14.99 -5.39 0.99
N LYS A 232 14.87 -5.97 2.19
CA LYS A 232 13.58 -6.27 2.82
C LYS A 232 12.69 -5.02 2.97
N TYR A 233 13.28 -3.87 3.28
CA TYR A 233 12.54 -2.63 3.54
C TYR A 233 12.33 -1.77 2.29
N LYS A 234 12.78 -2.25 1.12
CA LYS A 234 12.45 -1.64 -0.18
C LYS A 234 11.00 -1.84 -0.59
N TRP A 235 10.30 -2.74 0.09
CA TRP A 235 8.92 -3.08 -0.17
C TRP A 235 8.01 -2.47 0.90
N LEU A 236 7.00 -1.71 0.45
CA LEU A 236 5.89 -1.24 1.28
C LEU A 236 4.74 -2.25 1.16
N PRO A 237 4.49 -3.10 2.17
CA PRO A 237 3.41 -4.06 2.13
C PRO A 237 2.05 -3.38 2.29
N VAL A 238 1.04 -3.91 1.61
CA VAL A 238 -0.32 -3.38 1.60
C VAL A 238 -1.33 -4.49 1.80
N GLY A 239 -2.33 -4.23 2.65
CA GLY A 239 -3.55 -5.01 2.74
C GLY A 239 -4.74 -4.07 2.71
N LYS A 240 -5.75 -4.37 1.88
CA LYS A 240 -6.97 -3.56 1.75
C LYS A 240 -8.19 -4.43 1.54
N VAL A 241 -9.34 -3.92 1.96
CA VAL A 241 -10.66 -4.50 1.72
C VAL A 241 -11.63 -3.43 1.24
N GLY A 242 -12.70 -3.83 0.57
CA GLY A 242 -13.67 -2.86 0.10
C GLY A 242 -14.88 -3.44 -0.61
N VAL A 243 -15.65 -2.52 -1.21
CA VAL A 243 -16.91 -2.80 -1.91
C VAL A 243 -16.83 -2.24 -3.31
N ASN A 244 -17.17 -3.08 -4.29
CA ASN A 244 -17.27 -2.72 -5.70
C ASN A 244 -18.73 -2.42 -6.07
N PHE A 245 -18.95 -1.40 -6.88
CA PHE A 245 -20.23 -1.00 -7.46
C PHE A 245 -20.09 -0.98 -8.99
N PHE A 246 -21.02 -1.61 -9.69
CA PHE A 246 -21.02 -1.78 -11.14
C PHE A 246 -22.30 -1.19 -11.76
N TRP A 247 -22.15 -0.52 -12.91
CA TRP A 247 -23.26 0.07 -13.67
C TRP A 247 -23.14 -0.19 -15.17
#